data_AF-A0A4R4YHU5-F1
#
_entry.id   AF-A0A4R4YHU5-F1
#
_cell.length_a   1.000
_cell.length_b   1.000
_cell.length_c   1.000
_cell.angle_alpha   90.00
_cell.angle_beta   90.00
_cell.angle_gamma   90.00
#
_symmetry.space_group_name_H-M   'P 1'
#
loop_
_entity.id
_entity.type
_entity.pdbx_description
1 polymer ?
#
loop_
_entity_poly.entity_id
_entity_poly.type
_entity_poly.pdbx_seq_one_letter_code
_entity_poly.pdbx_strand_id
1 'polypeptide(L)' 'MSIIGVVASAAGGLDQLTEGLIRPLVARGHQPAITFTPTAAGWVPAETTAELEQLTGLPVRSQPLSPIH' A
#
# COMPACT_ATOMS: atom_id res chain seq x y z
N MET A 1 -12.47 -6.79 12.85
CA MET A 1 -11.70 -5.73 12.17
C MET A 1 -10.27 -5.80 12.65
N SER A 2 -9.31 -6.04 11.75
CA SER A 2 -7.88 -6.08 12.06
C SER A 2 -7.08 -5.25 11.07
N ILE A 3 -5.91 -4.75 11.50
CA ILE A 3 -4.96 -4.08 10.62
C ILE A 3 -4.03 -5.14 10.02
N ILE A 4 -3.83 -5.10 8.71
CA ILE A 4 -2.94 -6.02 7.99
C ILE A 4 -1.81 -5.21 7.36
N GLY A 5 -0.57 -5.46 7.80
CA GLY A 5 0.60 -4.84 7.18
C GLY A 5 0.86 -5.45 5.79
N VAL A 6 1.00 -4.58 4.79
CA VAL A 6 1.32 -4.97 3.41
C VAL A 6 2.60 -4.25 3.00
N VAL A 7 3.65 -5.01 2.69
CA VAL A 7 4.89 -4.47 2.13
C VAL A 7 4.96 -4.87 0.66
N ALA A 8 4.85 -3.92 -0.25
CA ALA A 8 4.92 -4.17 -1.69
C ALA A 8 6.29 -3.76 -2.23
N SER A 9 6.90 -4.66 -3.00
CA SER A 9 8.19 -4.43 -3.66
C SER A 9 8.00 -4.28 -5.17
N ALA A 10 9.06 -3.84 -5.86
CA ALA A 10 9.09 -3.66 -7.29
C ALA A 10 9.20 -5.02 -8.00
N ALA A 11 8.11 -5.78 -8.01
CA ALA A 11 7.99 -7.09 -8.62
C ALA A 11 6.84 -7.13 -9.65
N GLY A 12 6.92 -8.05 -10.60
CA GLY A 12 5.81 -8.32 -11.53
C GLY A 12 4.60 -8.82 -10.73
N GLY A 13 3.52 -8.03 -10.69
CA GLY A 13 2.36 -8.24 -9.82
C GLY A 13 1.97 -7.03 -8.98
N LEU A 14 2.81 -5.98 -8.93
CA LEU A 14 2.45 -4.72 -8.25
C LEU A 14 1.21 -4.04 -8.86
N ASP A 15 1.03 -4.17 -10.16
CA ASP A 15 -0.15 -3.73 -10.94
C ASP A 15 -1.44 -4.42 -10.50
N GLN A 16 -1.35 -5.61 -9.90
CA GLN A 16 -2.49 -6.39 -9.41
C GLN A 16 -2.77 -6.17 -7.91
N LEU A 17 -1.95 -5.38 -7.21
CA LEU A 17 -2.04 -5.22 -5.76
C LEU A 17 -3.44 -4.78 -5.30
N THR A 18 -4.03 -3.78 -5.98
CA THR A 18 -5.31 -3.20 -5.59
C THR A 18 -6.44 -4.22 -5.68
N GLU A 19 -6.62 -4.84 -6.85
CA GLU A 19 -7.72 -5.79 -7.10
C GLU A 19 -7.46 -7.16 -6.47
N GLY A 20 -6.20 -7.63 -6.49
CA GLY A 20 -5.82 -8.96 -6.04
C GLY A 20 -5.70 -9.11 -4.52
N LEU A 21 -5.45 -8.01 -3.80
CA LEU A 21 -5.21 -8.06 -2.34
C LEU A 21 -5.97 -6.98 -1.57
N ILE A 22 -5.83 -5.71 -1.93
CA ILE A 22 -6.31 -4.61 -1.09
C ILE A 22 -7.85 -4.56 -1.02
N ARG A 23 -8.55 -4.57 -2.16
CA ARG A 23 -10.03 -4.60 -2.16
C ARG A 23 -10.58 -5.85 -1.46
N PRO A 24 -10.06 -7.08 -1.69
CA PRO A 24 -10.49 -8.26 -0.93
C PRO A 24 -10.31 -8.14 0.58
N LEU A 25 -9.22 -7.51 1.05
CA LEU A 25 -9.00 -7.29 2.48
C LEU A 25 -10.02 -6.30 3.06
N VAL A 26 -10.25 -5.18 2.37
CA VAL A 26 -11.25 -4.17 2.77
C VAL A 26 -12.66 -4.76 2.79
N ALA A 27 -13.04 -5.52 1.76
CA ALA A 27 -14.34 -6.18 1.68
C ALA A 27 -14.57 -7.19 2.83
N ARG A 28 -13.51 -7.76 3.40
CA ARG A 28 -13.55 -8.65 4.58
C ARG A 28 -13.50 -7.89 5.91
N GLY A 29 -13.52 -6.56 5.89
CA GLY A 29 -13.47 -5.73 7.09
C GLY A 29 -12.08 -5.64 7.73
N HIS A 30 -11.02 -5.88 6.95
CA HIS A 30 -9.64 -5.57 7.36
C HIS A 30 -9.25 -4.17 6.90
N GLN A 31 -8.26 -3.57 7.56
CA GLN A 31 -7.67 -2.30 7.19
C GLN A 31 -6.21 -2.50 6.77
N PRO A 32 -5.90 -2.50 5.46
CA PRO A 32 -4.53 -2.66 4.98
C PRO A 32 -3.67 -1.43 5.28
N ALA A 33 -2.52 -1.61 5.93
CA ALA A 33 -1.49 -0.58 6.10
C ALA A 33 -0.37 -0.85 5.09
N ILE A 34 -0.26 0.00 4.07
CA ILE A 34 0.58 -0.26 2.89
C ILE A 34 1.90 0.51 3.00
N THR A 35 3.00 -0.22 2.81
CA THR A 35 4.33 0.32 2.61
C THR A 35 4.91 -0.17 1.28
N PHE A 36 5.26 0.73 0.40
CA PHE A 36 6.05 0.45 -0.78
C PHE A 36 7.55 0.50 -0.46
N THR A 37 8.33 -0.33 -1.13
CA THR A 37 9.76 -0.03 -1.25
C THR A 37 9.93 1.25 -2.09
N PRO A 38 11.03 2.01 -1.93
CA PRO A 38 11.26 3.22 -2.72
C PRO A 38 11.18 2.99 -4.23
N THR A 39 11.69 1.86 -4.72
CA THR A 39 11.61 1.48 -6.14
C THR A 39 10.17 1.21 -6.58
N ALA A 40 9.37 0.51 -5.77
CA ALA A 40 7.96 0.25 -6.08
C ALA A 40 7.16 1.55 -6.14
N ALA A 41 7.41 2.48 -5.21
CA ALA A 41 6.79 3.80 -5.21
C ALA A 41 7.12 4.61 -6.48
N GLY A 42 8.29 4.41 -7.08
CA GLY A 42 8.64 5.02 -8.37
C GLY A 42 7.92 4.44 -9.58
N TRP A 43 7.28 3.27 -9.46
CA TRP A 43 6.52 2.62 -10.54
C TRP A 43 5.02 2.88 -10.46
N VAL A 44 4.52 3.23 -9.28
CA VAL A 44 3.09 3.42 -9.03
C VAL A 44 2.71 4.88 -9.29
N PRO A 45 1.70 5.15 -10.14
CA PRO A 45 1.21 6.51 -10.35
C PRO A 45 0.67 7.15 -9.06
N ALA A 46 0.74 8.49 -9.00
CA ALA A 46 0.30 9.23 -7.82
C ALA A 46 -1.21 9.06 -7.56
N GLU A 47 -2.01 8.96 -8.63
CA GLU A 47 -3.44 8.69 -8.58
C GLU A 47 -3.77 7.32 -7.96
N THR A 48 -2.97 6.30 -8.29
CA THR A 48 -3.13 4.96 -7.71
C THR A 48 -2.78 4.97 -6.23
N THR A 49 -1.75 5.73 -5.84
CA THR A 49 -1.40 5.91 -4.43
C THR A 49 -2.55 6.61 -3.67
N ALA A 50 -3.10 7.69 -4.23
CA ALA A 50 -4.22 8.41 -3.62
C ALA A 50 -5.49 7.53 -3.50
N GLU A 51 -5.77 6.69 -4.50
CA GLU A 51 -6.86 5.73 -4.44
C GLU A 51 -6.67 4.72 -3.28
N LEU A 52 -5.45 4.19 -3.13
CA LEU A 52 -5.13 3.27 -2.03
C LEU A 52 -5.29 3.95 -0.66
N GLU A 53 -4.90 5.21 -0.52
CA GLU A 53 -5.10 5.98 0.71
C GLU A 53 -6.58 6.17 1.03
N GLN A 54 -7.40 6.50 0.02
CA GLN A 54 -8.86 6.62 0.18
C GLN A 54 -9.50 5.29 0.54
N LEU A 55 -9.10 4.21 -0.14
CA LEU A 55 -9.65 2.86 0.05
C LEU A 55 -9.33 2.29 1.44
N THR A 56 -8.14 2.59 1.97
CA THR A 56 -7.67 2.06 3.26
C THR A 56 -7.93 3.00 4.44
N GLY A 57 -8.13 4.29 4.18
CA GLY A 57 -8.17 5.34 5.19
C GLY A 57 -6.82 5.55 5.91
N LEU A 58 -5.72 5.07 5.32
CA LEU A 58 -4.37 5.15 5.87
C LEU A 58 -3.41 5.71 4.82
N PRO A 59 -2.37 6.49 5.22
CA PRO A 59 -1.36 6.95 4.28
C PRO A 59 -0.55 5.78 3.73
N VAL A 60 -0.23 5.84 2.44
CA VAL A 60 0.70 4.88 1.81
C VAL A 60 2.12 5.38 2.05
N ARG A 61 2.95 4.54 2.66
CA ARG A 61 4.33 4.90 3.01
C ARG A 61 5.30 4.36 1.98
N SER A 62 6.38 5.07 1.75
CA SER A 62 7.47 4.59 0.87
C SER A 62 8.85 5.08 1.29
N GLN A 63 8.90 6.16 2.07
CA GLN A 63 10.15 6.69 2.60
C GLN A 63 10.52 6.00 3.92
N PRO A 64 11.83 5.79 4.15
CA PRO A 64 12.31 5.43 5.48
C PRO A 64 11.83 6.46 6.49
N LEU A 65 11.60 6.02 7.74
CA LEU A 65 11.53 6.98 8.84
C LEU A 65 12.88 7.70 8.93
N SER A 66 12.87 9.02 9.12
CA SER A 66 14.09 9.74 9.48
C SER A 66 14.75 9.06 10.68
N PRO A 67 16.09 9.02 10.74
CA PRO A 67 16.80 8.44 11.88
C PRO A 67 16.26 9.01 13.19
N ILE A 68 15.98 8.13 14.15
CA ILE A 68 15.70 8.53 15.52
C ILE A 68 17.06 8.86 16.13
N HIS A 69 17.36 10.15 16.29
CA HIS A 69 18.58 10.63 16.96
C HIS A 69 18.46 10.50 18.47
#